data_AF-A0A2R6F302-F1
#
_entry.id   AF-A0A2R6F302-F1
#
_cell.length_a   1.000
_cell.length_b   1.000
_cell.length_c   1.000
_cell.angle_alpha   90.00
_cell.angle_beta   90.00
_cell.angle_gamma   90.00
#
_symmetry.space_group_name_H-M   'P 1'
#
loop_
_entity.id
_entity.type
_entity.pdbx_description
1 polymer ?
#
loop_
_entity_poly.entity_id
_entity_poly.type
_entity_poly.pdbx_seq_one_letter_code
_entity_poly.pdbx_strand_id
1 'polypeptide(L)'
;METRAGRFRVYRVVESVLHINLFDIEGTRLYTAYQSGYGGRQDDIDALRTGDLVEATLGGDPDDSEEAWSIQSVERVDRARMAFAVDADVPAVAEELWTEGQERPATTVLQWDGEPVAEAAVQPRAPLPGGAFVHSVLTGLVPMEARLGELPSVGEPVTDALFVDPDAPDTDRYSRPYGAVVLFTEAGKPLRNEFYAAYDIDPAEDTRPDYDPYGI
;
A
#
# COMPACT_ATOMS: atom_id res chain seq x y z
N MET A 1 -9.46 13.53 -24.59
CA MET A 1 -8.08 12.99 -24.44
C MET A 1 -7.15 14.04 -23.84
N GLU A 2 -6.77 13.83 -22.59
CA GLU A 2 -5.82 14.60 -21.79
C GLU A 2 -4.54 13.76 -21.54
N THR A 3 -3.42 14.42 -21.34
CA THR A 3 -2.17 13.79 -20.89
C THR A 3 -1.80 14.30 -19.50
N ARG A 4 -1.52 13.38 -18.58
CA ARG A 4 -1.09 13.68 -17.22
C ARG A 4 0.32 13.13 -16.99
N ALA A 5 1.29 14.04 -16.89
CA ALA A 5 2.64 13.70 -16.46
C ALA A 5 2.80 14.03 -14.98
N GLY A 6 3.51 13.17 -14.25
CA GLY A 6 3.73 13.36 -12.81
C GLY A 6 4.37 12.16 -12.15
N ARG A 7 4.31 12.16 -10.82
CA ARG A 7 4.77 11.06 -9.98
C ARG A 7 3.59 10.27 -9.44
N PHE A 8 3.71 8.95 -9.52
CA PHE A 8 2.62 8.05 -9.17
C PHE A 8 3.12 6.93 -8.27
N ARG A 9 2.34 6.62 -7.24
CA ARG A 9 2.51 5.40 -6.44
C ARG A 9 1.80 4.25 -7.13
N VAL A 10 2.51 3.15 -7.36
CA VAL A 10 1.97 1.95 -7.97
C VAL A 10 1.23 1.12 -6.93
N TYR A 11 0.05 0.65 -7.28
CA TYR A 11 -0.77 -0.28 -6.53
C TYR A 11 -1.18 -1.42 -7.47
N ARG A 12 -0.76 -2.64 -7.13
CA ARG A 12 -1.04 -3.85 -7.92
C ARG A 12 -1.71 -4.88 -7.03
N VAL A 13 -2.90 -5.31 -7.45
CA VAL A 13 -3.71 -6.25 -6.67
C VAL A 13 -3.20 -7.69 -6.82
N VAL A 14 -3.02 -8.15 -8.06
CA VAL A 14 -2.50 -9.49 -8.38
C VAL A 14 -1.48 -9.37 -9.51
N GLU A 15 -0.45 -10.21 -9.55
CA GLU A 15 0.49 -10.22 -10.69
C GLU A 15 -0.17 -10.60 -12.01
N SER A 16 -1.13 -11.53 -11.98
CA SER A 16 -1.82 -12.08 -13.15
C SER A 16 -2.94 -11.19 -13.70
N VAL A 17 -3.40 -10.21 -12.91
CA VAL A 17 -4.46 -9.31 -13.33
C VAL A 17 -3.89 -8.22 -14.22
N LEU A 18 -4.56 -8.02 -15.35
CA LEU A 18 -4.16 -7.16 -16.44
C LEU A 18 -4.44 -5.67 -16.18
N HIS A 19 -4.26 -5.18 -14.96
CA HIS A 19 -4.32 -3.75 -14.67
C HIS A 19 -3.37 -3.35 -13.53
N ILE A 20 -2.97 -2.08 -13.54
CA ILE A 20 -2.28 -1.43 -12.41
C ILE A 20 -3.02 -0.15 -12.04
N ASN A 21 -2.98 0.19 -10.75
CA ASN A 21 -3.47 1.45 -10.24
C ASN A 21 -2.30 2.39 -9.94
N LEU A 22 -2.45 3.65 -10.31
CA LEU A 22 -1.45 4.70 -10.21
C LEU A 22 -2.06 5.86 -9.43
N PHE A 23 -1.56 6.11 -8.22
CA PHE A 23 -2.03 7.21 -7.37
C PHE A 23 -1.16 8.44 -7.58
N ASP A 24 -1.75 9.54 -8.06
CA ASP A 24 -1.08 10.83 -8.21
C ASP A 24 -0.78 11.44 -6.84
N ILE A 25 0.51 11.52 -6.52
CA ILE A 25 1.00 11.94 -5.20
C ILE A 25 0.76 13.43 -4.92
N GLU A 26 0.49 14.23 -5.95
CA GLU A 26 0.22 15.67 -5.85
C GLU A 26 -1.28 15.98 -6.01
N GLY A 27 -1.98 15.21 -6.86
CA GLY A 27 -3.37 15.45 -7.26
C GLY A 27 -4.42 14.65 -6.50
N THR A 28 -4.04 13.71 -5.62
CA THR A 28 -4.96 12.84 -4.86
C THR A 28 -5.97 12.09 -5.74
N ARG A 29 -5.55 11.65 -6.92
CA ARG A 29 -6.38 10.92 -7.88
C ARG A 29 -5.76 9.56 -8.18
N LEU A 30 -6.60 8.52 -8.21
CA LEU A 30 -6.23 7.18 -8.64
C LEU A 30 -6.57 7.00 -10.12
N TYR A 31 -5.64 6.46 -10.89
CA TYR A 31 -5.78 6.13 -12.30
C TYR A 31 -5.64 4.63 -12.48
N THR A 32 -6.52 4.00 -13.26
CA THR A 32 -6.45 2.58 -13.58
C THR A 32 -6.08 2.40 -15.04
N ALA A 33 -4.99 1.68 -15.29
CA ALA A 33 -4.53 1.33 -16.62
C ALA A 33 -4.63 -0.19 -16.81
N TYR A 34 -5.43 -0.62 -17.78
CA TYR A 34 -5.51 -2.02 -18.20
C TYR A 34 -4.38 -2.36 -19.18
N GLN A 35 -4.09 -3.65 -19.36
CA GLN A 35 -3.00 -4.14 -20.20
C GLN A 35 -3.07 -3.63 -21.64
N SER A 36 -4.29 -3.47 -22.18
CA SER A 36 -4.51 -2.87 -23.51
C SER A 36 -3.92 -1.46 -23.63
N GLY A 37 -3.79 -0.73 -22.52
CA GLY A 37 -3.19 0.60 -22.42
C GLY A 37 -1.68 0.62 -22.21
N TYR A 38 -1.01 -0.52 -22.09
CA TYR A 38 0.44 -0.58 -21.81
C TYR A 38 1.29 -0.38 -23.05
N GLY A 39 0.78 -0.76 -24.23
CA GLY A 39 1.56 -0.78 -25.46
C GLY A 39 2.82 -1.65 -25.34
N GLY A 40 3.96 -1.16 -25.81
CA GLY A 40 5.24 -1.89 -25.77
C GLY A 40 5.97 -1.89 -24.43
N ARG A 41 5.31 -1.53 -23.32
CA ARG A 41 5.91 -1.38 -21.96
C ARG A 41 5.54 -2.52 -21.00
N GLN A 42 5.11 -3.66 -21.52
CA GLN A 42 4.69 -4.80 -20.71
C GLN A 42 5.79 -5.20 -19.70
N ASP A 43 7.03 -5.38 -20.16
CA ASP A 43 8.16 -5.80 -19.33
C ASP A 43 8.46 -4.79 -18.21
N ASP A 44 8.42 -3.49 -18.52
CA ASP A 44 8.63 -2.42 -17.54
C ASP A 44 7.55 -2.44 -16.46
N ILE A 45 6.30 -2.66 -16.87
CA ILE A 45 5.14 -2.69 -15.97
C ILE A 45 5.16 -3.96 -15.11
N ASP A 46 5.50 -5.11 -15.67
CA ASP A 46 5.60 -6.40 -14.95
C ASP A 46 6.70 -6.40 -13.89
N ALA A 47 7.73 -5.59 -14.08
CA ALA A 47 8.73 -5.35 -13.06
C ALA A 47 8.19 -4.55 -11.86
N LEU A 48 7.12 -3.76 -12.02
CA LEU A 48 6.55 -2.89 -10.98
C LEU A 48 5.82 -3.65 -9.87
N ARG A 49 6.04 -3.21 -8.63
CA ARG A 49 5.42 -3.74 -7.40
C ARG A 49 4.59 -2.67 -6.71
N THR A 50 3.62 -3.11 -5.89
CA THR A 50 2.89 -2.21 -4.99
C THR A 50 3.88 -1.46 -4.09
N GLY A 51 3.76 -0.14 -4.03
CA GLY A 51 4.67 0.73 -3.29
C GLY A 51 5.80 1.35 -4.12
N ASP A 52 6.02 0.91 -5.37
CA ASP A 52 6.93 1.58 -6.29
C ASP A 52 6.47 3.02 -6.56
N LEU A 53 7.41 3.96 -6.54
CA LEU A 53 7.21 5.31 -7.03
C LEU A 53 7.73 5.40 -8.46
N VAL A 54 6.91 5.92 -9.37
CA VAL A 54 7.26 6.07 -10.78
C VAL A 54 7.08 7.51 -11.24
N GLU A 55 7.94 7.94 -12.16
CA GLU A 55 7.65 9.07 -13.04
C GLU A 55 6.99 8.53 -14.30
N ALA A 56 5.79 9.01 -14.61
CA ALA A 56 4.99 8.47 -15.71
C ALA A 56 4.23 9.57 -16.46
N THR A 57 3.86 9.24 -17.70
CA THR A 57 2.91 10.02 -18.50
C THR A 57 1.72 9.12 -18.83
N LEU A 58 0.53 9.54 -18.42
CA LEU A 58 -0.73 8.85 -18.67
C LEU A 58 -1.52 9.60 -19.73
N GLY A 59 -2.21 8.88 -20.61
CA GLY A 59 -3.12 9.45 -21.59
C GLY A 59 -4.50 8.78 -21.52
N GLY A 60 -5.56 9.57 -21.51
CA GLY A 60 -6.95 9.07 -21.47
C GLY A 60 -7.93 10.23 -21.52
N ASP A 61 -9.23 9.95 -21.54
CA ASP A 61 -10.25 10.99 -21.40
C ASP A 61 -10.78 11.04 -19.96
N PRO A 62 -10.59 12.15 -19.23
CA PRO A 62 -11.08 12.26 -17.85
C PRO A 62 -12.61 12.27 -17.75
N ASP A 63 -13.31 12.59 -18.85
CA ASP A 63 -14.77 12.65 -18.92
C ASP A 63 -15.39 11.31 -19.36
N ASP A 64 -14.57 10.33 -19.76
CA ASP A 64 -15.00 8.98 -20.13
C ASP A 64 -14.57 7.97 -19.05
N SER A 65 -15.50 7.62 -18.17
CA SER A 65 -15.26 6.61 -17.12
C SER A 65 -15.14 5.18 -17.65
N GLU A 66 -15.50 4.93 -18.92
CA GLU A 66 -15.36 3.62 -19.57
C GLU A 66 -14.02 3.49 -20.31
N GLU A 67 -13.34 4.61 -20.60
CA GLU A 67 -12.02 4.59 -21.22
C GLU A 67 -10.91 4.28 -20.21
N ALA A 68 -10.17 3.22 -20.50
CA ALA A 68 -8.95 2.87 -19.78
C ALA A 68 -7.85 3.93 -20.01
N TRP A 69 -7.16 4.34 -18.94
CA TRP A 69 -5.95 5.15 -19.10
C TRP A 69 -4.85 4.32 -19.78
N SER A 70 -4.10 4.96 -20.66
CA SER A 70 -2.92 4.42 -21.33
C SER A 70 -1.64 4.93 -20.69
N ILE A 71 -0.64 4.06 -20.57
CA ILE A 71 0.68 4.42 -20.06
C ILE A 71 1.57 4.74 -21.26
N GLN A 72 1.97 6.00 -21.39
CA GLN A 72 2.78 6.50 -22.50
C GLN A 72 4.28 6.43 -22.18
N SER A 73 4.64 6.68 -20.92
CA SER A 73 5.99 6.49 -20.37
C SER A 73 5.89 6.06 -18.91
N VAL A 74 6.88 5.28 -18.45
CA VAL A 74 7.01 4.90 -17.04
C VAL A 74 8.48 4.64 -16.71
N GLU A 75 8.95 5.21 -15.61
CA GLU A 75 10.29 4.99 -15.07
C GLU A 75 10.18 4.89 -13.55
N ARG A 76 10.72 3.82 -12.96
CA ARG A 76 10.78 3.69 -11.50
C ARG A 76 11.83 4.65 -10.95
N VAL A 77 11.42 5.49 -10.01
CA VAL A 77 12.31 6.44 -9.32
C VAL A 77 12.66 6.00 -7.91
N ASP A 78 11.76 5.30 -7.23
CA ASP A 78 11.97 4.84 -5.85
C ASP A 78 11.04 3.68 -5.48
N ARG A 79 11.16 3.14 -4.26
CA ARG A 79 10.32 2.07 -3.73
C ARG A 79 10.20 2.18 -2.21
N ALA A 80 8.95 2.21 -1.73
CA ALA A 80 8.63 1.75 -0.38
C ALA A 80 8.21 0.29 -0.46
N ARG A 81 8.97 -0.62 0.14
CA ARG A 81 8.65 -2.05 0.12
C ARG A 81 7.38 -2.31 0.93
N MET A 82 6.38 -2.96 0.35
CA MET A 82 5.16 -3.35 1.05
C MET A 82 5.16 -4.84 1.35
N ALA A 83 4.96 -5.19 2.61
CA ALA A 83 4.82 -6.56 3.09
C ALA A 83 3.47 -6.74 3.79
N PHE A 84 2.90 -7.94 3.73
CA PHE A 84 1.58 -8.24 4.25
C PHE A 84 1.62 -9.48 5.13
N ALA A 85 0.97 -9.41 6.29
CA ALA A 85 0.67 -10.53 7.17
C ALA A 85 -0.85 -10.58 7.35
N VAL A 86 -1.50 -11.57 6.74
CA VAL A 86 -2.95 -11.82 6.87
C VAL A 86 -3.18 -13.06 7.72
N ASP A 87 -4.38 -13.21 8.29
CA ASP A 87 -4.67 -14.28 9.25
C ASP A 87 -3.66 -14.29 10.41
N ALA A 88 -3.25 -13.09 10.84
CA ALA A 88 -2.16 -12.87 11.77
C ALA A 88 -2.55 -11.90 12.90
N ASP A 89 -2.20 -12.23 14.14
CA ASP A 89 -2.47 -11.34 15.27
C ASP A 89 -1.85 -9.95 15.06
N VAL A 90 -2.64 -8.91 15.29
CA VAL A 90 -2.12 -7.53 15.24
C VAL A 90 -1.04 -7.32 16.31
N PRO A 91 -0.03 -6.48 16.05
CA PRO A 91 1.02 -6.25 17.03
C PRO A 91 0.45 -5.59 18.28
N ALA A 92 0.99 -5.89 19.47
CA ALA A 92 0.48 -5.39 20.75
C ALA A 92 0.30 -3.86 20.78
N VAL A 93 1.20 -3.12 20.13
CA VAL A 93 1.12 -1.66 20.01
C VAL A 93 -0.16 -1.19 19.28
N ALA A 94 -0.69 -1.96 18.35
CA ALA A 94 -1.95 -1.65 17.68
C ALA A 94 -3.15 -1.84 18.62
N GLU A 95 -3.10 -2.85 19.50
CA GLU A 95 -4.14 -3.07 20.51
C GLU A 95 -4.18 -1.92 21.53
N GLU A 96 -3.02 -1.45 21.97
CA GLU A 96 -2.89 -0.31 22.90
C GLU A 96 -3.32 1.02 22.25
N LEU A 97 -3.09 1.16 20.95
CA LEU A 97 -3.40 2.39 20.21
C LEU A 97 -4.90 2.52 19.88
N TRP A 98 -5.61 1.40 19.76
CA TRP A 98 -7.01 1.40 19.37
C TRP A 98 -7.94 1.87 20.50
N THR A 99 -8.89 2.74 20.16
CA THR A 99 -10.00 3.12 21.05
C THR A 99 -11.34 2.77 20.40
N GLU A 100 -12.28 2.26 21.19
CA GLU A 100 -13.63 1.96 20.72
C GLU A 100 -14.31 3.20 20.12
N GLY A 101 -14.95 3.04 18.96
CA GLY A 101 -15.62 4.14 18.23
C GLY A 101 -14.68 5.05 17.44
N GLN A 102 -13.40 4.73 17.34
CA GLN A 102 -12.45 5.51 16.55
C GLN A 102 -12.75 5.43 15.04
N GLU A 103 -12.95 6.59 14.41
CA GLU A 103 -13.30 6.72 12.98
C GLU A 103 -12.12 7.14 12.09
N ARG A 104 -11.00 7.57 12.70
CA ARG A 104 -9.81 8.04 11.98
C ARG A 104 -8.58 7.21 12.33
N PRO A 105 -7.56 7.15 11.46
CA PRO A 105 -6.31 6.50 11.82
C PRO A 105 -5.68 7.15 13.05
N ALA A 106 -5.11 6.32 13.93
CA ALA A 106 -4.27 6.77 15.04
C ALA A 106 -2.87 6.22 14.83
N THR A 107 -1.87 6.98 15.28
CA THR A 107 -0.46 6.63 15.10
C THR A 107 0.31 6.75 16.40
N THR A 108 1.33 5.91 16.55
CA THR A 108 2.32 6.00 17.63
C THR A 108 3.72 5.74 17.09
N VAL A 109 4.73 6.28 17.76
CA VAL A 109 6.13 6.18 17.37
C VAL A 109 6.73 4.93 17.99
N LEU A 110 7.44 4.16 17.18
CA LEU A 110 8.25 3.05 17.66
C LEU A 110 9.71 3.48 17.75
N GLN A 111 10.34 3.09 18.86
CA GLN A 111 11.72 3.44 19.14
C GLN A 111 12.63 2.21 19.07
N TRP A 112 13.86 2.44 18.66
CA TRP A 112 14.95 1.47 18.73
C TRP A 112 16.15 2.14 19.39
N ASP A 113 16.67 1.53 20.46
CA ASP A 113 17.75 2.11 21.28
C ASP A 113 17.47 3.55 21.76
N GLY A 114 16.19 3.87 22.01
CA GLY A 114 15.73 5.19 22.47
C GLY A 114 15.49 6.23 21.38
N GLU A 115 15.78 5.90 20.11
CA GLU A 115 15.59 6.80 18.97
C GLU A 115 14.32 6.43 18.19
N PRO A 116 13.55 7.41 17.67
CA PRO A 116 12.39 7.15 16.83
C PRO A 116 12.83 6.61 15.46
N VAL A 117 12.36 5.43 15.09
CA VAL A 117 12.79 4.76 13.83
C VAL A 117 11.64 4.22 12.98
N ALA A 118 10.42 4.22 13.52
CA ALA A 118 9.24 3.69 12.86
C ALA A 118 7.97 4.33 13.42
N GLU A 119 6.86 4.19 12.69
CA GLU A 119 5.52 4.54 13.16
C GLU A 119 4.58 3.35 13.00
N ALA A 120 3.83 3.04 14.05
CA ALA A 120 2.70 2.13 13.96
C ALA A 120 1.41 2.92 13.83
N ALA A 121 0.49 2.44 12.98
CA ALA A 121 -0.83 3.01 12.83
C ALA A 121 -1.91 1.93 12.88
N VAL A 122 -3.07 2.30 13.40
CA VAL A 122 -4.31 1.52 13.25
C VAL A 122 -5.20 2.21 12.23
N GLN A 123 -5.71 1.45 11.27
CA GLN A 123 -6.63 1.91 10.23
C GLN A 123 -8.03 1.36 10.52
N PRO A 124 -9.00 2.21 10.93
CA PRO A 124 -10.39 1.79 11.07
C PRO A 124 -10.93 1.18 9.76
N ARG A 125 -11.71 0.10 9.87
CA ARG A 125 -12.37 -0.55 8.73
C ARG A 125 -13.64 0.17 8.28
N ALA A 126 -14.33 0.86 9.18
CA ALA A 126 -15.60 1.53 8.89
C ALA A 126 -15.60 2.44 7.64
N PRO A 127 -14.56 3.26 7.37
CA PRO A 127 -14.50 4.07 6.15
C PRO A 127 -14.07 3.30 4.90
N LEU A 128 -13.62 2.04 5.02
CA LEU A 128 -13.09 1.27 3.90
C LEU A 128 -14.22 0.52 3.16
N PRO A 129 -14.14 0.40 1.83
CA PRO A 129 -15.07 -0.42 1.05
C PRO A 129 -15.12 -1.85 1.58
N GLY A 130 -16.31 -2.29 1.97
CA GLY A 130 -16.52 -3.62 2.54
C GLY A 130 -15.72 -3.91 3.81
N GLY A 131 -15.11 -2.92 4.47
CA GLY A 131 -14.21 -3.11 5.61
C GLY A 131 -12.86 -3.78 5.30
N ALA A 132 -12.54 -3.99 4.03
CA ALA A 132 -11.39 -4.80 3.60
C ALA A 132 -10.09 -3.99 3.61
N PHE A 133 -9.28 -4.13 4.67
CA PHE A 133 -8.09 -3.32 4.87
C PHE A 133 -6.98 -3.62 3.84
N VAL A 134 -6.48 -4.85 3.79
CA VAL A 134 -5.40 -5.22 2.86
C VAL A 134 -5.83 -5.02 1.40
N HIS A 135 -7.08 -5.33 1.06
CA HIS A 135 -7.62 -5.04 -0.26
C HIS A 135 -7.57 -3.53 -0.56
N SER A 136 -8.08 -2.69 0.35
CA SER A 136 -8.05 -1.23 0.17
C SER A 136 -6.64 -0.67 0.00
N VAL A 137 -5.63 -1.27 0.66
CA VAL A 137 -4.23 -0.92 0.47
C VAL A 137 -3.77 -1.31 -0.93
N LEU A 138 -4.02 -2.55 -1.36
CA LEU A 138 -3.58 -3.07 -2.66
C LEU A 138 -4.23 -2.39 -3.86
N THR A 139 -5.39 -1.77 -3.68
CA THR A 139 -6.08 -0.97 -4.69
C THR A 139 -5.79 0.53 -4.57
N GLY A 140 -4.94 0.97 -3.64
CA GLY A 140 -4.60 2.39 -3.47
C GLY A 140 -5.74 3.26 -2.95
N LEU A 141 -6.70 2.66 -2.25
CA LEU A 141 -7.85 3.36 -1.63
C LEU A 141 -7.55 3.87 -0.22
N VAL A 142 -6.47 3.38 0.39
CA VAL A 142 -5.93 3.97 1.63
C VAL A 142 -4.98 5.11 1.26
N PRO A 143 -5.23 6.36 1.69
CA PRO A 143 -4.35 7.48 1.40
C PRO A 143 -3.06 7.38 2.24
N MET A 144 -2.02 6.77 1.68
CA MET A 144 -0.76 6.51 2.39
C MET A 144 0.38 7.45 2.02
N GLU A 145 0.25 8.22 0.94
CA GLU A 145 1.40 8.93 0.37
C GLU A 145 2.03 9.95 1.31
N ALA A 146 1.20 10.66 2.08
CA ALA A 146 1.66 11.59 3.11
C ALA A 146 2.50 10.91 4.22
N ARG A 147 2.44 9.58 4.34
CA ARG A 147 3.22 8.78 5.29
C ARG A 147 4.38 8.05 4.61
N LEU A 148 4.22 7.64 3.35
CA LEU A 148 5.29 6.94 2.62
C LEU A 148 6.41 7.88 2.17
N GLY A 149 6.10 9.13 1.84
CA GLY A 149 7.10 10.12 1.43
C GLY A 149 8.06 10.52 2.57
N GLU A 150 7.52 10.69 3.78
CA GLU A 150 8.28 11.05 4.99
C GLU A 150 7.48 10.61 6.22
N LEU A 151 8.14 9.99 7.20
CA LEU A 151 7.54 9.71 8.52
C LEU A 151 7.63 10.96 9.39
N PRO A 152 6.49 11.61 9.74
CA PRO A 152 6.52 12.90 10.44
C PRO A 152 7.25 12.89 11.77
N SER A 153 7.23 11.76 12.49
CA SER A 153 7.86 11.65 13.81
C SER A 153 9.36 11.37 13.76
N VAL A 154 9.89 11.02 12.58
CA VAL A 154 11.32 10.70 12.37
C VAL A 154 11.98 11.74 11.45
N GLY A 155 11.25 12.29 10.47
CA GLY A 155 11.76 13.21 9.46
C GLY A 155 12.53 12.52 8.33
N GLU A 156 12.32 11.22 8.13
CA GLU A 156 13.02 10.38 7.15
C GLU A 156 11.99 9.61 6.29
N PRO A 157 12.32 9.25 5.05
CA PRO A 157 11.42 8.51 4.16
C PRO A 157 11.17 7.08 4.65
N VAL A 158 10.01 6.53 4.28
CA VAL A 158 9.68 5.12 4.53
C VAL A 158 10.40 4.24 3.53
N THR A 159 11.15 3.26 4.03
CA THR A 159 11.77 2.21 3.20
C THR A 159 10.89 0.96 3.12
N ASP A 160 10.19 0.65 4.21
CA ASP A 160 9.37 -0.56 4.33
C ASP A 160 8.05 -0.27 5.07
N ALA A 161 6.97 -0.90 4.62
CA ALA A 161 5.66 -0.89 5.26
C ALA A 161 5.20 -2.34 5.47
N LEU A 162 4.83 -2.69 6.69
CA LEU A 162 4.23 -3.98 7.04
C LEU A 162 2.75 -3.77 7.36
N PHE A 163 1.86 -4.35 6.56
CA PHE A 163 0.43 -4.37 6.78
C PHE A 163 0.04 -5.67 7.49
N VAL A 164 -0.65 -5.56 8.62
CA VAL A 164 -1.12 -6.71 9.40
C VAL A 164 -2.64 -6.68 9.46
N ASP A 165 -3.26 -7.77 9.03
CA ASP A 165 -4.70 -7.99 9.10
C ASP A 165 -4.97 -9.32 9.85
N PRO A 166 -5.77 -9.28 10.93
CA PRO A 166 -6.09 -10.48 11.70
C PRO A 166 -7.01 -11.45 10.97
N ASP A 167 -7.58 -11.03 9.85
CA ASP A 167 -8.50 -11.83 9.08
C ASP A 167 -7.93 -12.18 7.71
N ALA A 168 -8.33 -13.34 7.19
CA ALA A 168 -8.02 -13.76 5.84
C ALA A 168 -8.60 -12.77 4.79
N PRO A 169 -7.96 -12.63 3.62
CA PRO A 169 -8.38 -11.66 2.58
C PRO A 169 -9.79 -11.91 2.03
N ASP A 170 -10.27 -13.15 2.09
CA ASP A 170 -11.56 -13.62 1.60
C ASP A 170 -12.62 -13.76 2.70
N THR A 171 -12.38 -13.19 3.88
CA THR A 171 -13.36 -13.26 4.97
C THR A 171 -14.63 -12.47 4.66
N ASP A 172 -15.78 -13.04 5.05
CA ASP A 172 -17.07 -12.34 5.03
C ASP A 172 -17.28 -11.47 6.27
N ARG A 173 -16.44 -11.65 7.31
CA ARG A 173 -16.56 -10.94 8.58
C ARG A 173 -15.22 -10.76 9.27
N TYR A 174 -14.94 -9.53 9.68
CA TYR A 174 -13.72 -9.19 10.39
C TYR A 174 -13.83 -9.41 11.90
N SER A 175 -12.79 -9.99 12.49
CA SER A 175 -12.64 -10.21 13.93
C SER A 175 -12.29 -8.93 14.69
N ARG A 176 -11.63 -7.97 14.03
CA ARG A 176 -11.26 -6.66 14.59
C ARG A 176 -11.82 -5.51 13.76
N PRO A 177 -12.16 -4.36 14.37
CA PRO A 177 -12.69 -3.19 13.65
C PRO A 177 -11.61 -2.35 12.94
N TYR A 178 -10.36 -2.81 12.93
CA TYR A 178 -9.21 -2.13 12.32
C TYR A 178 -8.21 -3.15 11.75
N GLY A 179 -7.39 -2.69 10.82
CA GLY A 179 -6.09 -3.31 10.49
C GLY A 179 -4.94 -2.47 11.02
N ALA A 180 -3.72 -2.99 10.99
CA ALA A 180 -2.52 -2.30 11.45
C ALA A 180 -1.49 -2.12 10.34
N VAL A 181 -0.71 -1.06 10.41
CA VAL A 181 0.48 -0.87 9.58
C VAL A 181 1.65 -0.43 10.45
N VAL A 182 2.83 -0.96 10.17
CA VAL A 182 4.09 -0.48 10.74
C VAL A 182 4.97 0.02 9.60
N LEU A 183 5.37 1.28 9.69
CA LEU A 183 6.18 1.98 8.71
C LEU A 183 7.59 2.16 9.28
N PHE A 184 8.60 1.75 8.51
CA PHE A 184 10.00 1.76 8.93
C PHE A 184 10.82 2.71 8.06
N THR A 185 11.75 3.41 8.69
CA THR A 185 12.86 4.09 7.99
C THR A 185 14.03 3.12 7.84
N GLU A 186 15.10 3.54 7.14
CA GLU A 186 16.33 2.75 7.05
C GLU A 186 16.93 2.46 8.45
N ALA A 187 16.87 3.43 9.37
CA ALA A 187 17.32 3.22 10.74
C ALA A 187 16.46 2.20 11.51
N GLY A 188 15.20 2.03 11.10
CA GLY A 188 14.25 1.05 11.65
C GLY A 188 14.48 -0.39 11.21
N LYS A 189 15.48 -0.65 10.36
CA LYS A 189 15.79 -1.99 9.85
C LYS A 189 15.96 -3.08 10.92
N PRO A 190 16.63 -2.85 12.08
CA PRO A 190 16.69 -3.86 13.14
C PRO A 190 15.31 -4.24 13.67
N LEU A 191 14.47 -3.23 13.99
CA LEU A 191 13.11 -3.44 14.45
C LEU A 191 12.25 -4.13 13.38
N ARG A 192 12.36 -3.72 12.12
CA ARG A 192 11.69 -4.36 10.98
C ARG A 192 12.00 -5.85 10.93
N ASN A 193 13.25 -6.24 11.16
CA ASN A 193 13.64 -7.66 11.13
C ASN A 193 12.99 -8.45 12.28
N GLU A 194 12.76 -7.84 13.45
CA GLU A 194 12.00 -8.48 14.53
C GLU A 194 10.53 -8.70 14.13
N PHE A 195 9.90 -7.70 13.53
CA PHE A 195 8.55 -7.81 12.99
C PHE A 195 8.47 -8.90 11.90
N TYR A 196 9.40 -8.91 10.96
CA TYR A 196 9.41 -9.91 9.89
C TYR A 196 9.61 -11.32 10.43
N ALA A 197 10.50 -11.50 11.42
CA ALA A 197 10.66 -12.79 12.09
C ALA A 197 9.39 -13.21 12.85
N ALA A 198 8.66 -12.27 13.46
CA ALA A 198 7.42 -12.57 14.18
C ALA A 198 6.27 -13.03 13.25
N TYR A 199 6.26 -12.55 12.01
CA TYR A 199 5.23 -12.89 11.00
C TYR A 199 5.72 -13.85 9.91
N ASP A 200 6.90 -14.45 10.08
CA ASP A 200 7.52 -15.37 9.10
C ASP A 200 7.63 -14.77 7.68
N ILE A 201 8.01 -13.49 7.60
CA ILE A 201 8.13 -12.74 6.34
C ILE A 201 9.57 -12.83 5.82
N ASP A 202 9.75 -13.38 4.62
CA ASP A 202 10.99 -13.26 3.87
C ASP A 202 11.04 -11.92 3.11
N PRO A 203 12.02 -11.02 3.39
CA PRO A 203 12.26 -9.83 2.61
C PRO A 203 12.81 -10.10 1.19
N ALA A 204 12.78 -11.30 0.65
CA ALA A 204 12.98 -11.54 -0.79
C ALA A 204 11.65 -11.80 -1.51
N GLU A 205 10.60 -12.16 -0.77
CA GLU A 205 9.35 -12.63 -1.33
C GLU A 205 8.30 -11.52 -1.47
N ASP A 206 7.34 -11.77 -2.35
CA ASP A 206 6.12 -11.00 -2.46
C ASP A 206 5.10 -11.61 -1.51
N THR A 207 4.83 -10.92 -0.40
CA THR A 207 3.95 -11.42 0.67
C THR A 207 2.50 -11.01 0.48
N ARG A 208 2.14 -10.39 -0.65
CA ARG A 208 0.74 -10.08 -0.94
C ARG A 208 -0.09 -11.38 -0.87
N PRO A 209 -1.23 -11.36 -0.17
CA PRO A 209 -2.06 -12.55 -0.11
C PRO A 209 -2.59 -12.90 -1.50
N ASP A 210 -2.66 -14.20 -1.79
CA ASP A 210 -3.43 -14.70 -2.93
C ASP A 210 -4.91 -14.45 -2.68
N TYR A 211 -5.56 -13.66 -3.53
CA TYR A 211 -7.01 -13.55 -3.57
C TYR A 211 -7.46 -13.11 -4.96
N ASP A 212 -8.69 -13.48 -5.32
CA ASP A 212 -9.31 -12.96 -6.52
C ASP A 212 -10.14 -11.71 -6.20
N PRO A 213 -9.69 -10.49 -6.58
CA PRO A 213 -10.44 -9.26 -6.35
C PRO A 213 -11.78 -9.22 -7.09
N TYR A 214 -12.01 -10.11 -8.05
CA TYR A 214 -13.23 -10.17 -8.87
C TYR A 214 -14.12 -11.37 -8.58
N GLY A 215 -13.68 -12.33 -7.77
CA GLY A 215 -14.43 -13.54 -7.41
C GLY A 215 -14.84 -14.40 -8.61
N ILE A 216 -13.98 -14.51 -9.63
CA ILE A 216 -14.14 -15.26 -10.88
C ILE A 216 -13.60 -16.69 -10.76
#